data_AF-A0A517WEM0-F1
#
_entry.id   AF-A0A517WEM0-F1
#
_cell.length_a   1.000
_cell.length_b   1.000
_cell.length_c   1.000
_cell.angle_alpha   90.00
_cell.angle_beta   90.00
_cell.angle_gamma   90.00
#
_symmetry.space_group_name_H-M   'P 1'
#
loop_
_entity.id
_entity.type
_entity.pdbx_description
1 polymer ?
#
loop_
_entity_poly.entity_id
_entity_poly.type
_entity_poly.pdbx_seq_one_letter_code
_entity_poly.pdbx_strand_id
1 'polypeptide(L)'
;MCLNQKGKFTVQLINFDDVNAINELLEHIGVSAKLGPFLGEHLTQVLGQQQPDINIESIEFIGAGDCSAEGMQNSDAGHIVQIDALTIPLNVHVVLISNDRIHHLDLHVKIMAKSSDGKYAITTDVIIQRQSVV
;
A
#
# COMPACT_ATOMS: atom_id res chain seq x y z
N MET A 1 -8.51 -31.81 -9.16
CA MET A 1 -7.03 -31.81 -9.09
C MET A 1 -6.61 -30.35 -8.99
N CYS A 2 -6.44 -29.83 -7.77
CA CYS A 2 -6.24 -28.40 -7.53
C CYS A 2 -4.74 -28.11 -7.56
N LEU A 3 -4.26 -27.46 -8.62
CA LEU A 3 -2.88 -27.01 -8.71
C LEU A 3 -2.74 -25.72 -7.91
N ASN A 4 -2.14 -25.86 -6.73
CA ASN A 4 -1.43 -24.81 -6.02
C ASN A 4 -0.37 -24.20 -6.92
N GLN A 5 -0.53 -22.93 -7.31
CA GLN A 5 0.59 -22.06 -7.63
C GLN A 5 0.47 -20.81 -6.77
N LYS A 6 1.04 -20.88 -5.55
CA LYS A 6 1.48 -19.68 -4.84
C LYS A 6 2.64 -19.09 -5.65
N GLY A 7 2.31 -18.22 -6.60
CA GLY A 7 3.30 -17.36 -7.25
C GLY A 7 4.06 -16.61 -6.16
N LYS A 8 5.38 -16.76 -6.12
CA LYS A 8 6.24 -15.85 -5.37
C LYS A 8 6.19 -14.51 -6.10
N PHE A 9 5.23 -13.65 -5.75
CA PHE A 9 5.21 -12.27 -6.23
C PHE A 9 6.39 -11.54 -5.60
N THR A 10 7.45 -11.35 -6.38
CA THR A 10 8.57 -10.50 -5.98
C THR A 10 8.26 -9.11 -6.52
N VAL A 11 7.37 -8.40 -5.83
CA VAL A 11 7.08 -6.99 -6.12
C VAL A 11 8.37 -6.21 -5.90
N GLN A 12 8.97 -5.69 -6.97
CA GLN A 12 10.16 -4.85 -6.88
C GLN A 12 9.71 -3.43 -6.51
N LEU A 13 10.09 -2.98 -5.32
CA LEU A 13 9.91 -1.60 -4.89
C LEU A 13 11.05 -0.74 -5.47
N ILE A 14 10.71 0.22 -6.32
CA ILE A 14 11.66 1.10 -6.99
C ILE A 14 11.47 2.54 -6.45
N ASN A 15 12.56 3.26 -6.11
CA ASN A 15 12.58 4.67 -5.66
C ASN A 15 11.98 5.04 -4.30
N PHE A 16 11.95 4.12 -3.33
CA PHE A 16 11.64 4.50 -1.95
C PHE A 16 12.92 4.88 -1.19
N ASP A 17 13.07 6.15 -0.82
CA ASP A 17 14.26 6.65 -0.10
C ASP A 17 14.43 6.03 1.30
N ASP A 18 13.34 5.70 1.99
CA ASP A 18 13.39 5.00 3.28
C ASP A 18 12.20 4.04 3.47
N VAL A 19 12.24 2.91 2.74
CA VAL A 19 11.28 1.80 2.91
C VAL A 19 11.26 1.29 4.36
N ASN A 20 12.39 1.37 5.06
CA ASN A 20 12.52 0.83 6.41
C ASN A 20 11.70 1.65 7.39
N ALA A 21 11.76 2.98 7.33
CA ALA A 21 10.91 3.84 8.15
C ALA A 21 9.40 3.58 7.92
N ILE A 22 8.98 3.34 6.68
CA ILE A 22 7.59 2.99 6.38
C ILE A 22 7.23 1.61 6.95
N ASN A 23 8.12 0.62 6.81
CA ASN A 23 7.89 -0.71 7.38
C ASN A 23 7.79 -0.66 8.91
N GLU A 24 8.67 0.08 9.58
CA GLU A 24 8.63 0.27 11.04
C GLU A 24 7.31 0.93 11.46
N LEU A 25 6.85 1.92 10.71
CA LEU A 25 5.57 2.59 10.95
C LEU A 25 4.38 1.65 10.73
N LEU A 26 4.40 0.85 9.66
CA LEU A 26 3.40 -0.19 9.39
C LEU A 26 3.36 -1.25 10.50
N GLU A 27 4.52 -1.71 10.98
CA GLU A 27 4.62 -2.62 12.12
C GLU A 27 4.05 -2.00 13.39
N HIS A 28 4.32 -0.72 13.64
CA HIS A 28 3.80 0.01 14.80
C HIS A 28 2.26 0.08 14.83
N ILE A 29 1.64 0.18 13.65
CA ILE A 29 0.17 0.16 13.52
C ILE A 29 -0.42 -1.25 13.35
N GLY A 30 0.39 -2.30 13.53
CA GLY A 30 -0.05 -3.69 13.52
C GLY A 30 -0.14 -4.37 12.16
N VAL A 31 0.43 -3.78 11.09
CA VAL A 31 0.60 -4.45 9.80
C VAL A 31 1.85 -5.34 9.87
N SER A 32 1.65 -6.66 9.86
CA SER A 32 2.74 -7.63 9.95
C SER A 32 3.52 -7.84 8.65
N ALA A 33 3.03 -7.29 7.54
CA ALA A 33 3.64 -7.40 6.23
C ALA A 33 4.45 -6.15 5.89
N LYS A 34 5.63 -6.34 5.27
CA LYS A 34 6.37 -5.23 4.66
C LYS A 34 5.51 -4.56 3.59
N LEU A 35 5.79 -3.28 3.31
CA LEU A 35 5.02 -2.45 2.38
C LEU A 35 4.81 -3.11 1.01
N GLY A 36 5.84 -3.74 0.43
CA GLY A 36 5.75 -4.35 -0.89
C GLY A 36 4.79 -5.54 -0.94
N PRO A 37 4.95 -6.58 -0.12
CA PRO A 37 3.98 -7.66 0.02
C PRO A 37 2.56 -7.15 0.33
N PHE A 38 2.42 -6.19 1.25
CA PHE A 38 1.14 -5.58 1.58
C PHE A 38 0.47 -4.96 0.35
N LEU A 39 1.18 -4.12 -0.40
CA LEU A 39 0.66 -3.47 -1.61
C LEU A 39 0.33 -4.49 -2.71
N GLY A 40 1.19 -5.50 -2.91
CA GLY A 40 0.97 -6.54 -3.90
C GLY A 40 -0.32 -7.33 -3.66
N GLU A 41 -0.50 -7.83 -2.43
CA GLU A 41 -1.72 -8.57 -2.05
C GLU A 41 -2.96 -7.67 -2.09
N HIS A 42 -2.85 -6.46 -1.54
CA HIS A 42 -3.97 -5.53 -1.46
C HIS A 42 -4.45 -5.06 -2.84
N LEU A 43 -3.53 -4.63 -3.71
CA LEU A 43 -3.88 -4.17 -5.06
C LEU A 43 -4.41 -5.30 -5.93
N THR A 44 -3.87 -6.52 -5.80
CA THR A 44 -4.44 -7.70 -6.47
C THR A 44 -5.88 -7.93 -6.03
N GLN A 45 -6.16 -7.83 -4.73
CA GLN A 45 -7.52 -8.00 -4.22
C GLN A 45 -8.48 -6.90 -4.71
N VAL A 46 -8.07 -5.63 -4.65
CA VAL A 46 -8.93 -4.49 -5.04
C VAL A 46 -9.18 -4.47 -6.55
N LEU A 47 -8.12 -4.56 -7.35
CA LEU A 47 -8.24 -4.54 -8.81
C LEU A 47 -8.95 -5.81 -9.31
N GLY A 48 -8.73 -6.94 -8.63
CA GLY A 48 -9.38 -8.23 -8.94
C GLY A 48 -10.90 -8.23 -8.75
N GLN A 49 -11.44 -7.34 -7.91
CA GLN A 49 -12.90 -7.17 -7.77
C GLN A 49 -13.52 -6.52 -9.02
N GLN A 50 -12.76 -5.72 -9.76
CA GLN A 50 -13.22 -5.06 -10.97
C GLN A 50 -12.98 -5.92 -12.21
N GLN A 51 -11.88 -6.68 -12.21
CA GLN A 51 -11.51 -7.57 -13.30
C GLN A 51 -10.88 -8.85 -12.75
N PRO A 52 -11.54 -10.01 -12.84
CA PRO A 52 -11.11 -11.23 -12.16
C PRO A 52 -9.84 -11.86 -12.76
N ASP A 53 -9.50 -11.55 -14.01
CA ASP A 53 -8.32 -12.05 -14.71
C ASP A 53 -7.24 -10.96 -14.79
N ILE A 54 -6.69 -10.57 -13.64
CA ILE A 54 -5.53 -9.67 -13.55
C ILE A 54 -4.29 -10.41 -13.06
N ASN A 55 -3.14 -10.09 -13.66
CA ASN A 55 -1.83 -10.44 -13.13
C ASN A 55 -0.99 -9.19 -12.97
N ILE A 56 -0.58 -8.85 -11.75
CA ILE A 56 0.31 -7.70 -11.50
C ILE A 56 1.75 -8.14 -11.78
N GLU A 57 2.40 -7.51 -12.76
CA GLU A 57 3.79 -7.77 -13.15
C GLU A 57 4.76 -6.92 -12.30
N SER A 58 4.47 -5.64 -12.11
CA SER A 58 5.29 -4.74 -11.31
C SER A 58 4.47 -3.66 -10.60
N ILE A 59 5.01 -3.16 -9.48
CA ILE A 59 4.50 -2.01 -8.73
C ILE A 59 5.70 -1.11 -8.44
N GLU A 60 5.82 -0.03 -9.19
CA GLU A 60 6.90 0.95 -9.04
C GLU A 60 6.39 2.13 -8.22
N PHE A 61 7.19 2.65 -7.30
CA PHE A 61 6.80 3.82 -6.54
C PHE A 61 7.22 5.09 -7.26
N ILE A 62 6.24 5.98 -7.42
CA ILE A 62 6.42 7.25 -8.12
C ILE A 62 6.79 8.33 -7.09
N GLY A 63 6.16 8.30 -5.91
CA GLY A 63 6.38 9.26 -4.84
C GLY A 63 5.28 9.19 -3.78
N ALA A 64 5.54 9.75 -2.60
CA ALA A 64 4.55 9.88 -1.54
C ALA A 64 3.93 11.28 -1.56
N GLY A 65 2.69 11.38 -1.09
CA GLY A 65 2.14 12.68 -0.69
C GLY A 65 2.57 13.04 0.74
N ASP A 66 1.98 14.08 1.30
CA ASP A 66 2.22 14.46 2.69
C ASP A 66 1.61 13.42 3.64
N CYS A 67 2.47 12.66 4.33
CA CYS A 67 2.04 11.80 5.43
C CYS A 67 1.55 12.65 6.60
N SER A 68 0.44 12.25 7.22
CA SER A 68 -0.10 12.92 8.39
C SER A 68 -0.30 11.94 9.53
N ALA A 69 0.13 12.32 10.73
CA ALA A 69 -0.12 11.58 11.96
C ALA A 69 -0.81 12.51 12.97
N GLU A 70 -1.89 12.02 13.57
CA GLU A 70 -2.59 12.64 14.68
C GLU A 70 -2.40 11.77 15.93
N GLY A 71 -2.34 12.40 17.09
CA GLY A 71 -2.25 11.67 18.34
C GLY A 71 -1.80 12.51 19.52
N MET A 72 -1.50 11.84 20.62
CA MET A 72 -1.09 12.49 21.86
C MET A 72 0.42 12.78 21.82
N GLN A 73 0.76 14.06 21.96
CA GLN A 73 2.13 14.51 22.11
C GLN A 73 2.52 14.57 23.59
N ASN A 74 3.76 14.21 23.91
CA ASN A 74 4.34 14.55 25.20
C ASN A 74 4.58 16.06 25.23
N SER A 75 3.91 16.75 26.15
CA SER A 75 4.04 18.20 26.34
C SER A 75 5.46 18.64 26.69
N ASP A 76 6.30 17.76 27.26
CA ASP A 76 7.65 18.10 27.71
C ASP A 76 8.73 17.83 26.66
N ALA A 77 8.45 16.94 25.68
CA ALA A 77 9.44 16.47 24.71
C ALA A 77 9.07 16.78 23.24
N GLY A 78 7.83 17.22 22.97
CA GLY A 78 7.37 17.52 21.60
C GLY A 78 7.26 16.30 20.68
N HIS A 79 7.48 15.09 21.20
CA HIS A 79 7.37 13.84 20.46
C HIS A 79 5.96 13.24 20.60
N ILE A 80 5.45 12.64 19.53
CA ILE A 80 4.19 11.87 19.55
C ILE A 80 4.45 10.59 20.37
N VAL A 81 3.67 10.39 21.43
CA VAL A 81 3.78 9.21 22.32
C VAL A 81 2.77 8.13 21.92
N GLN A 82 1.64 8.56 21.35
CA GLN A 82 0.59 7.68 20.88
C GLN A 82 0.03 8.21 19.56
N ILE A 83 -0.04 7.37 18.55
CA ILE A 83 -0.67 7.70 17.27
C ILE A 83 -2.14 7.27 17.35
N ASP A 84 -3.06 8.22 17.19
CA ASP A 84 -4.50 7.93 17.15
C ASP A 84 -5.00 7.79 15.72
N ALA A 85 -4.39 8.51 14.78
CA ALA A 85 -4.64 8.35 13.36
C ALA A 85 -3.37 8.55 12.53
N LEU A 86 -3.26 7.80 11.45
CA LEU A 86 -2.15 7.89 10.50
C LEU A 86 -2.71 7.81 9.08
N THR A 87 -2.20 8.66 8.18
CA THR A 87 -2.46 8.57 6.75
C THR A 87 -1.14 8.59 5.99
N ILE A 88 -0.94 7.58 5.15
CA ILE A 88 0.22 7.41 4.28
C ILE A 88 -0.27 7.40 2.82
N PRO A 89 -0.20 8.54 2.12
CA PRO A 89 -0.51 8.60 0.69
C PRO A 89 0.70 8.18 -0.16
N LEU A 90 0.47 7.23 -1.07
CA LEU A 90 1.47 6.66 -1.97
C LEU A 90 0.98 6.79 -3.41
N ASN A 91 1.84 7.25 -4.31
CA ASN A 91 1.62 7.17 -5.74
C ASN A 91 2.46 6.03 -6.29
N VAL A 92 1.81 5.10 -6.99
CA VAL A 92 2.47 3.91 -7.56
C VAL A 92 2.08 3.75 -9.02
N HIS A 93 3.03 3.30 -9.84
CA HIS A 93 2.81 2.82 -11.18
C HIS A 93 2.66 1.31 -11.14
N VAL A 94 1.56 0.78 -11.67
CA VAL A 94 1.29 -0.65 -11.72
C VAL A 94 1.24 -1.10 -13.16
N VAL A 95 2.07 -2.08 -13.49
CA VAL A 95 1.97 -2.82 -14.76
C VAL A 95 1.21 -4.10 -14.48
N LEU A 96 0.10 -4.30 -15.17
CA LEU A 96 -0.70 -5.51 -15.04
C LEU A 96 -1.11 -6.06 -16.40
N ILE A 97 -1.31 -7.37 -16.45
CA ILE A 97 -1.83 -8.08 -17.61
C ILE A 97 -3.28 -8.44 -17.33
N SER A 98 -4.17 -8.11 -18.27
CA SER A 98 -5.55 -8.59 -18.25
C SER A 98 -6.08 -8.75 -19.67
N ASN A 99 -6.80 -9.85 -19.92
CA ASN A 99 -7.29 -10.24 -21.25
C ASN A 99 -6.17 -10.20 -22.32
N ASP A 100 -5.00 -10.76 -22.00
CA ASP A 100 -3.81 -10.77 -22.85
C ASP A 100 -3.29 -9.38 -23.29
N ARG A 101 -3.68 -8.32 -22.58
CA ARG A 101 -3.21 -6.95 -22.82
C ARG A 101 -2.46 -6.43 -21.62
N ILE A 102 -1.46 -5.61 -21.90
CA ILE A 102 -0.68 -4.92 -20.86
C ILE A 102 -1.34 -3.58 -20.58
N HIS A 103 -1.62 -3.35 -19.31
CA HIS A 103 -2.19 -2.12 -18.79
C HIS A 103 -1.18 -1.44 -17.87
N HIS A 104 -1.11 -0.13 -17.99
CA HIS A 104 -0.30 0.73 -17.14
C HIS A 104 -1.24 1.62 -16.34
N LEU A 105 -1.19 1.51 -15.01
CA LEU A 105 -2.04 2.27 -14.10
C LEU A 105 -1.19 3.14 -13.18
N ASP A 106 -1.42 4.44 -13.18
CA ASP A 106 -0.93 5.30 -12.10
C ASP A 106 -2.01 5.33 -11.01
N LEU A 107 -1.69 4.82 -9.83
CA LEU A 107 -2.59 4.71 -8.70
C LEU A 107 -2.17 5.63 -7.56
N HIS A 108 -3.14 6.27 -6.96
CA HIS A 108 -3.00 6.89 -5.65
C HIS A 108 -3.59 5.95 -4.59
N VAL A 109 -2.74 5.47 -3.69
CA VAL A 109 -3.09 4.57 -2.59
C VAL A 109 -2.95 5.33 -1.29
N LYS A 110 -4.02 5.43 -0.50
CA LYS A 110 -3.96 5.97 0.86
C LYS A 110 -4.11 4.85 1.86
N ILE A 111 -3.07 4.58 2.63
CA ILE A 111 -3.14 3.69 3.79
C ILE A 111 -3.50 4.55 4.98
N MET A 112 -4.62 4.24 5.62
CA MET A 112 -5.12 4.96 6.79
C MET A 112 -5.23 4.01 7.96
N ALA A 113 -4.76 4.41 9.13
CA ALA A 113 -4.91 3.67 10.35
C ALA A 113 -5.59 4.56 11.39
N LYS A 114 -6.57 4.03 12.11
CA LYS A 114 -7.22 4.72 13.21
C LYS A 114 -7.27 3.84 14.45
N SER A 115 -6.78 4.35 15.57
CA SER A 115 -6.82 3.67 16.86
C SER A 115 -8.21 3.78 17.47
N SER A 116 -8.74 2.66 17.97
CA SER A 116 -9.88 2.58 18.86
C SER A 116 -9.53 1.59 19.96
N ASP A 117 -9.57 2.02 21.22
CA ASP A 117 -9.23 1.21 22.39
C ASP A 117 -7.84 0.53 22.30
N GLY A 118 -6.86 1.24 21.75
CA GLY A 118 -5.48 0.76 21.58
C GLY A 118 -5.30 -0.26 20.45
N LYS A 119 -6.31 -0.46 19.60
CA LYS A 119 -6.22 -1.29 18.39
C LYS A 119 -6.38 -0.42 17.16
N TYR A 120 -5.49 -0.59 16.18
CA TYR A 120 -5.60 0.09 14.89
C TYR A 120 -6.53 -0.67 13.96
N ALA A 121 -7.54 0.03 13.44
CA ALA A 121 -8.27 -0.37 12.25
C ALA A 121 -7.57 0.24 11.03
N ILE A 122 -7.13 -0.61 10.12
CA ILE A 122 -6.47 -0.19 8.88
C ILE A 122 -7.51 -0.20 7.76
N THR A 123 -7.58 0.91 7.03
CA THR A 123 -8.40 1.10 5.84
C THR A 123 -7.54 1.64 4.72
N THR A 124 -7.94 1.38 3.49
CA THR A 124 -7.16 1.70 2.30
C THR A 124 -8.08 2.25 1.22
N ASP A 125 -7.71 3.40 0.66
CA ASP A 125 -8.36 3.94 -0.54
C ASP A 125 -7.43 3.81 -1.74
N VAL A 126 -7.94 3.32 -2.87
CA VAL A 126 -7.19 3.18 -4.12
C VAL A 126 -7.92 3.94 -5.22
N ILE A 127 -7.22 4.88 -5.86
CA ILE A 127 -7.77 5.74 -6.91
C ILE A 127 -6.89 5.62 -8.15
N ILE A 128 -7.49 5.27 -9.30
CA ILE A 128 -6.80 5.30 -10.59
C ILE A 128 -6.70 6.77 -11.03
N GLN A 129 -5.47 7.28 -11.14
CA GLN A 129 -5.20 8.64 -11.63
C GLN A 129 -5.06 8.67 -13.14
N ARG A 130 -4.38 7.67 -13.72
CA ARG A 130 -4.19 7.52 -15.16
C ARG A 130 -4.20 6.04 -15.53
N GLN A 131 -4.67 5.75 -16.74
CA GLN A 131 -4.64 4.42 -17.32
C GLN A 131 -4.26 4.49 -18.79
N SER A 132 -3.45 3.55 -19.24
CA SER A 132 -3.20 3.30 -20.66
C SER A 132 -3.10 1.80 -20.95
N VAL A 133 -3.39 1.45 -22.19
CA VAL A 133 -3.32 0.07 -22.71
C VAL A 133 -2.31 0.06 -23.84
N VAL A 134 -1.41 -0.93 -23.83
CA VAL A 134 -0.42 -1.17 -24.89
C VAL A 134 -0.89 -2.33 -25.78
#